data_AF-A0A3R9P709-F1
#
_entry.id   AF-A0A3R9P709-F1
#
_cell.length_a   1.000
_cell.length_b   1.000
_cell.length_c   1.000
_cell.angle_alpha   90.00
_cell.angle_beta   90.00
_cell.angle_gamma   90.00
#
_symmetry.space_group_name_H-M   'P 1'
#
loop_
_entity.id
_entity.type
_entity.pdbx_description
1 polymer ?
#
loop_
_entity_poly.entity_id
_entity_poly.type
_entity_poly.pdbx_seq_one_letter_code
_entity_poly.pdbx_strand_id
1 'polypeptide(L)' 'MKGWEKIGQLGQKVFSATHHKHLASMGASEKKNYALDQVKEVKANNEEKCIDVRFKNGELFKYTPHGTWH' A
#
# COMPACT_ATOMS: atom_id res chain seq x y z
N MET A 1 -6.67 -8.90 -3.95
CA MET A 1 -6.59 -7.72 -3.07
C MET A 1 -7.97 -7.08 -2.97
N LYS A 2 -8.55 -6.97 -1.77
CA LYS A 2 -9.87 -6.34 -1.60
C LYS A 2 -9.75 -4.82 -1.74
N GLY A 3 -10.72 -4.18 -2.39
CA GLY A 3 -10.81 -2.70 -2.47
C GLY A 3 -10.00 -2.03 -3.58
N TRP A 4 -9.19 -2.78 -4.33
CA TRP A 4 -8.37 -2.26 -5.45
C TRP A 4 -9.18 -1.51 -6.53
N GLU A 5 -10.36 -1.98 -6.86
CA GLU A 5 -11.23 -1.35 -7.85
C GLU A 5 -11.89 -0.07 -7.32
N LYS A 6 -11.98 0.08 -5.98
CA LYS A 6 -12.65 1.20 -5.32
C LYS A 6 -11.78 2.44 -5.14
N ILE A 7 -10.44 2.29 -5.21
CA ILE A 7 -9.51 3.42 -5.05
C ILE A 7 -9.30 4.23 -6.34
N GLY A 8 -9.86 3.79 -7.47
CA GLY A 8 -9.76 4.44 -8.78
C GLY A 8 -8.34 4.48 -9.35
N GLN A 9 -8.19 4.94 -10.60
CA GLN A 9 -6.90 4.92 -11.30
C GLN A 9 -5.80 5.74 -10.60
N LEU A 10 -6.15 6.88 -10.00
CA LEU A 10 -5.20 7.71 -9.27
C LEU A 10 -4.70 6.99 -8.00
N GLY A 11 -5.62 6.41 -7.21
CA GLY A 11 -5.24 5.63 -6.03
C GLY A 11 -4.40 4.41 -6.37
N GLN A 12 -4.70 3.75 -7.49
CA GLN A 12 -3.90 2.63 -8.00
C GLN A 12 -2.48 3.07 -8.35
N LYS A 13 -2.30 4.23 -9.01
CA LYS A 13 -0.97 4.80 -9.29
C LYS A 13 -0.20 5.13 -8.01
N VAL A 14 -0.86 5.75 -7.03
CA VAL A 14 -0.26 6.04 -5.71
C VAL A 14 0.17 4.75 -5.02
N PHE A 15 -0.72 3.76 -4.98
CA PHE A 15 -0.41 2.45 -4.41
C PHE A 15 0.82 1.84 -5.09
N SER A 16 0.81 1.68 -6.42
CA SER A 16 1.91 1.01 -7.13
C SER A 16 3.25 1.73 -6.95
N ALA A 17 3.26 3.06 -7.02
CA ALA A 17 4.49 3.85 -6.85
C ALA A 17 5.04 3.77 -5.42
N THR A 18 4.18 3.93 -4.41
CA THR A 18 4.59 3.90 -3.00
C THR A 18 4.94 2.49 -2.55
N HIS A 19 4.17 1.48 -2.97
CA HIS A 19 4.44 0.06 -2.67
C HIS A 19 5.80 -0.37 -3.20
N HIS A 20 6.14 0.03 -4.44
CA HIS A 20 7.44 -0.28 -5.01
C HIS A 20 8.60 0.32 -4.19
N LYS A 21 8.47 1.59 -3.75
CA LYS A 21 9.47 2.24 -2.88
C LYS A 21 9.57 1.58 -1.51
N HIS A 22 8.43 1.25 -0.90
CA HIS A 22 8.34 0.57 0.38
C HIS A 22 9.07 -0.78 0.36
N LEU A 23 8.87 -1.57 -0.69
CA LEU A 23 9.58 -2.84 -0.84
C LEU A 23 11.07 -2.67 -1.16
N ALA A 24 11.46 -1.56 -1.78
CA ALA A 24 12.85 -1.26 -2.08
C ALA A 24 13.64 -0.81 -0.83
N SER A 25 12.97 -0.25 0.18
CA SER A 25 13.61 0.13 1.45
C SER A 25 13.79 -1.04 2.43
N MET A 26 13.23 -2.22 2.13
CA MET A 26 13.23 -3.38 3.02
C MET A 26 14.29 -4.41 2.65
N GLY A 27 14.77 -5.15 3.66
CA GLY A 27 15.59 -6.34 3.44
C GLY A 27 14.81 -7.46 2.74
N ALA A 28 15.54 -8.38 2.07
CA ALA A 28 14.93 -9.46 1.28
C ALA A 28 13.99 -10.37 2.07
N SER A 29 14.28 -10.60 3.36
CA SER A 29 13.43 -11.42 4.24
C SER A 29 12.14 -10.70 4.61
N GLU A 30 12.21 -9.41 4.95
CA GLU A 30 11.06 -8.61 5.34
C GLU A 30 10.12 -8.34 4.18
N LYS A 31 10.67 -8.08 2.99
CA LYS A 31 9.92 -7.84 1.75
C LYS A 31 8.85 -8.91 1.46
N LYS A 32 9.09 -10.16 1.88
CA LYS A 32 8.14 -11.27 1.72
C LYS A 32 6.83 -11.04 2.47
N ASN A 33 6.85 -10.33 3.59
CA ASN A 33 5.64 -10.03 4.39
C ASN A 33 4.79 -8.91 3.77
N TYR A 34 5.37 -8.13 2.86
CA TYR A 34 4.73 -6.96 2.26
C TYR A 34 4.58 -7.05 0.75
N ALA A 35 4.85 -8.21 0.15
CA ALA A 35 4.65 -8.45 -1.26
C ALA A 35 3.17 -8.25 -1.66
N LEU A 36 2.92 -8.10 -2.96
CA LEU A 36 1.58 -7.85 -3.50
C LEU A 36 0.55 -8.92 -3.09
N ASP A 37 0.97 -10.18 -3.01
CA ASP A 37 0.12 -11.31 -2.56
C ASP A 37 -0.16 -11.29 -1.05
N GLN A 38 0.59 -10.50 -0.27
CA GLN A 38 0.35 -10.27 1.15
C GLN A 38 -0.59 -9.10 1.42
N VAL A 39 -0.99 -8.34 0.40
CA VAL A 39 -1.96 -7.26 0.59
C VAL A 39 -3.37 -7.85 0.75
N LYS A 40 -3.92 -7.67 1.94
CA LYS A 40 -5.27 -8.10 2.30
C LYS A 40 -6.32 -7.14 1.72
N GLU A 41 -6.15 -5.84 1.97
CA GLU A 41 -7.12 -4.81 1.59
C GLU A 41 -6.41 -3.48 1.30
N VAL A 42 -6.97 -2.73 0.36
CA VAL A 42 -6.64 -1.32 0.13
C VAL A 42 -7.91 -0.47 0.22
N LYS A 43 -7.79 0.72 0.79
CA LYS A 43 -8.91 1.65 0.96
C LYS A 43 -8.43 3.07 0.71
N ALA A 44 -9.22 3.85 -0.03
CA ALA A 44 -8.97 5.28 -0.16
C ALA A 44 -9.37 5.99 1.14
N ASN A 45 -8.45 6.75 1.70
CA ASN A 45 -8.67 7.61 2.84
C ASN A 45 -8.61 9.06 2.36
N ASN A 46 -9.80 9.61 2.07
CA ASN A 46 -9.92 10.95 1.51
C ASN A 46 -9.65 12.05 2.55
N GLU A 47 -9.84 11.75 3.84
CA GLU A 47 -9.59 12.70 4.93
C GLU A 47 -8.10 12.99 5.04
N GLU A 48 -7.27 11.94 5.01
CA GLU A 48 -5.80 12.05 5.10
C GLU A 48 -5.12 12.08 3.72
N LYS A 49 -5.90 12.07 2.63
CA LYS A 49 -5.43 12.06 1.23
C LYS A 49 -4.39 10.96 0.96
N CYS A 50 -4.67 9.75 1.44
CA CYS A 50 -3.77 8.60 1.31
C CYS A 50 -4.53 7.31 0.95
N ILE A 51 -3.78 6.24 0.72
CA ILE A 51 -4.31 4.88 0.55
C ILE A 51 -3.92 4.05 1.77
N ASP A 52 -4.91 3.61 2.52
CA ASP A 52 -4.71 2.65 3.60
C ASP A 52 -4.45 1.26 2.98
N VAL A 53 -3.33 0.64 3.34
CA VAL A 53 -2.90 -0.66 2.84
C VAL A 53 -2.76 -1.61 4.00
N ARG A 54 -3.63 -2.62 4.06
CA ARG A 54 -3.60 -3.64 5.11
C ARG A 54 -2.98 -4.92 4.59
N PHE A 55 -2.00 -5.43 5.30
CA PHE A 55 -1.31 -6.68 4.99
C PHE A 55 -1.89 -7.86 5.78
N LYS A 56 -1.61 -9.09 5.32
CA LYS A 56 -2.07 -10.33 5.96
C LYS A 56 -1.45 -10.55 7.34
N ASN A 57 -0.25 -10.00 7.58
CA ASN A 57 0.42 -10.03 8.88
C ASN A 57 -0.23 -9.12 9.94
N GLY A 58 -1.27 -8.36 9.57
CA GLY A 58 -2.04 -7.49 10.48
C GLY A 58 -1.66 -6.01 10.40
N GLU A 59 -0.51 -5.69 9.80
CA GLU A 59 -0.01 -4.32 9.69
C GLU A 59 -0.82 -3.49 8.70
N LEU A 60 -0.83 -2.19 8.97
CA LEU A 60 -1.50 -1.17 8.18
C LEU A 60 -0.49 -0.07 7.88
N PHE A 61 -0.35 0.28 6.62
CA PHE A 61 0.44 1.42 6.18
C PHE A 61 -0.43 2.41 5.43
N LYS A 62 -0.14 3.70 5.59
CA LYS A 62 -0.82 4.77 4.85
C LYS A 62 0.07 5.28 3.73
N TYR A 63 -0.26 4.94 2.49
CA TYR A 63 0.53 5.35 1.32
C TYR A 63 0.08 6.71 0.83
N THR A 64 1.01 7.66 0.86
CA THR A 64 0.74 9.03 0.42
C THR A 64 1.04 9.20 -1.08
N PRO A 65 0.43 10.19 -1.74
CA PRO A 65 0.74 10.54 -3.13
C PRO A 65 2.20 10.97 -3.36
N HIS A 66 2.92 11.33 -2.30
CA HIS A 66 4.32 11.75 -2.36
C HIS A 66 5.30 10.56 -2.38
N GLY A 67 4.79 9.31 -2.34
CA GLY A 67 5.64 8.13 -2.33
C GLY A 67 6.22 7.80 -0.95
N THR A 68 5.61 8.32 0.12
CA THR A 68 5.96 8.03 1.51
C THR A 68 4.89 7.17 2.16
N TRP A 69 5.26 6.47 3.23
CA TRP A 69 4.36 5.66 4.05
C TRP A 69 4.64 5.89 5.53
N HIS A 70 3.64 5.63 6.37
CA HIS A 70 3.73 5.61 7.83
C HIS A 70 2.67 4.66 8.40
#